data_AF-A0A952FU06-F1
#
_entry.id   AF-A0A952FU06-F1
#
_cell.length_a   1.000
_cell.length_b   1.000
_cell.length_c   1.000
_cell.angle_alpha   90.00
_cell.angle_beta   90.00
_cell.angle_gamma   90.00
#
_symmetry.space_group_name_H-M   'P 1'
#
loop_
_entity.id
_entity.type
_entity.pdbx_description
1 polymer ?
#
loop_
_entity_poly.entity_id
_entity_poly.type
_entity_poly.pdbx_seq_one_letter_code
_entity_poly.pdbx_strand_id
1 'polypeptide(L)'
;RGLKADFRATGQTGILIAGGGVSVDAVVADFISGATEWLAPEAETDHWDLIEGQGSLFHASYAGVSLGLLHGAQAEALVMCHEPGRPHMRGLPNFPLPDLADCIALNERCARLTNPDAKVVGLAFNTSALDPQAAERALKEAEDRFGLPAVDPVRTGVAAIVDRLPAPVHA
;
A
#
# COMPACT_ATOMS: atom_id res chain seq x y z
N ARG A 1 6.82 10.93 15.31
CA ARG A 1 5.51 11.19 15.98
C ARG A 1 5.36 10.46 17.32
N GLY A 2 6.23 9.51 17.69
CA GLY A 2 6.11 8.80 18.98
C GLY A 2 5.04 7.71 19.00
N LEU A 3 4.44 7.38 17.85
CA LEU A 3 3.54 6.24 17.69
C LEU A 3 4.36 4.94 17.82
N LYS A 4 3.80 3.94 18.49
CA LYS A 4 4.35 2.58 18.44
C LYS A 4 4.02 1.99 17.07
N ALA A 5 5.02 1.45 16.40
CA ALA A 5 4.81 0.85 15.09
C ALA A 5 5.86 -0.22 14.78
N ASP A 6 5.40 -1.28 14.13
CA ASP A 6 6.25 -2.33 13.57
C ASP A 6 6.12 -2.34 12.05
N PHE A 7 7.25 -2.62 11.37
CA PHE A 7 7.23 -2.90 9.94
C PHE A 7 7.06 -4.41 9.71
N ARG A 8 5.99 -4.79 9.04
CA ARG A 8 5.66 -6.17 8.71
C ARG A 8 6.11 -6.47 7.28
N ALA A 9 7.31 -7.07 7.16
CA ALA A 9 7.91 -7.40 5.89
C ALA A 9 7.21 -8.58 5.20
N THR A 10 6.91 -8.40 3.91
CA THR A 10 6.18 -9.37 3.08
C THR A 10 7.00 -9.85 1.88
N GLY A 11 8.18 -9.28 1.66
CA GLY A 11 9.11 -9.71 0.63
C GLY A 11 10.51 -10.01 1.18
N GLN A 12 11.29 -10.78 0.43
CA GLN A 12 12.68 -11.13 0.78
C GLN A 12 13.55 -9.91 1.16
N THR A 13 13.39 -8.78 0.47
CA THR A 13 14.15 -7.56 0.76
C THR A 13 13.74 -6.95 2.09
N GLY A 14 12.43 -6.84 2.34
CA GLY A 14 11.91 -6.38 3.63
C GLY A 14 12.38 -7.26 4.78
N ILE A 15 12.39 -8.59 4.60
CA ILE A 15 12.82 -9.55 5.63
C ILE A 15 14.30 -9.35 5.99
N LEU A 16 15.16 -9.16 5.00
CA LEU A 16 16.59 -8.91 5.24
C LEU A 16 16.83 -7.59 5.99
N ILE A 17 15.96 -6.59 5.80
CA ILE A 17 16.03 -5.31 6.51
C ILE A 17 15.47 -5.42 7.94
N ALA A 18 14.32 -6.06 8.09
CA ALA A 18 13.57 -6.14 9.35
C ALA A 18 14.05 -7.25 10.29
N GLY A 19 14.81 -8.23 9.78
CA GLY A 19 15.25 -9.41 10.53
C GLY A 19 14.17 -10.49 10.69
N GLY A 20 12.98 -10.29 10.14
CA GLY A 20 11.86 -11.22 10.18
C GLY A 20 10.72 -10.80 9.26
N GLY A 21 9.83 -11.74 8.92
CA GLY A 21 8.68 -11.52 8.04
C GLY A 21 8.29 -12.78 7.28
N VAL A 22 7.46 -12.63 6.24
CA VAL A 22 6.98 -13.73 5.40
C VAL A 22 7.18 -13.36 3.93
N SER A 23 7.85 -14.20 3.12
CA SER A 23 7.89 -13.96 1.67
C SER A 23 6.59 -14.47 1.06
N VAL A 24 5.58 -13.59 0.96
CA VAL A 24 4.21 -14.00 0.63
C VAL A 24 4.06 -14.55 -0.79
N ASP A 25 4.98 -14.21 -1.69
CA ASP A 25 5.05 -14.75 -3.05
C ASP A 25 5.48 -16.23 -3.12
N ALA A 26 6.08 -16.75 -2.04
CA ALA A 26 6.50 -18.14 -1.90
C ALA A 26 5.51 -18.96 -1.05
N VAL A 27 4.44 -18.35 -0.55
CA VAL A 27 3.39 -19.02 0.21
C VAL A 27 2.42 -19.71 -0.75
N VAL A 28 2.05 -20.96 -0.45
CA VAL A 28 1.03 -21.69 -1.24
C VAL A 28 -0.29 -20.91 -1.17
N ALA A 29 -0.95 -20.77 -2.33
CA ALA A 29 -2.07 -19.84 -2.52
C ALA A 29 -3.14 -19.87 -1.42
N ASP A 30 -3.55 -21.07 -0.99
CA ASP A 30 -4.56 -21.28 0.07
C ASP A 30 -4.17 -20.68 1.43
N PHE A 31 -2.89 -20.38 1.66
CA PHE A 31 -2.36 -19.90 2.93
C PHE A 31 -1.85 -18.46 2.89
N ILE A 32 -1.96 -17.74 1.76
CA ILE A 32 -1.42 -16.36 1.67
C ILE A 32 -2.08 -15.43 2.69
N SER A 33 -3.42 -15.47 2.79
CA SER A 33 -4.15 -14.66 3.77
C SER A 33 -3.84 -15.08 5.20
N GLY A 34 -3.82 -16.39 5.49
CA GLY A 34 -3.48 -16.89 6.83
C GLY A 34 -2.04 -16.56 7.26
N ALA A 35 -1.08 -16.59 6.33
CA ALA A 35 0.29 -16.18 6.61
C ALA A 35 0.41 -14.68 6.87
N THR A 36 -0.41 -13.87 6.20
CA THR A 36 -0.48 -12.42 6.43
C THR A 36 -1.13 -12.11 7.77
N GLU A 37 -2.23 -12.79 8.11
CA GLU A 37 -2.91 -12.69 9.42
C GLU A 37 -1.95 -13.06 10.57
N TRP A 38 -1.17 -14.13 10.39
CA TRP A 38 -0.15 -14.52 11.37
C TRP A 38 0.97 -13.48 11.52
N LEU A 39 1.36 -12.83 10.42
CA LEU A 39 2.42 -11.82 10.42
C LEU A 39 1.97 -10.52 11.09
N ALA A 40 0.71 -10.11 10.88
CA ALA A 40 0.10 -8.89 11.41
C ALA A 40 -1.15 -9.25 12.22
N PRO A 41 -0.97 -9.79 13.45
CA PRO A 41 -2.10 -10.09 14.33
C PRO A 41 -2.78 -8.81 14.81
N GLU A 42 -3.87 -8.95 15.57
CA GLU A 42 -4.52 -7.81 16.22
C GLU A 42 -3.50 -7.00 17.03
N ALA A 43 -3.32 -5.74 16.65
CA ALA A 43 -2.43 -4.81 17.31
C ALA A 43 -3.11 -4.16 18.52
N GLU A 44 -2.30 -3.79 19.52
CA GLU A 44 -2.77 -2.93 20.60
C GLU A 44 -3.34 -1.62 20.04
N THR A 45 -4.34 -1.06 20.72
CA THR A 45 -5.03 0.14 20.23
C THR A 45 -4.08 1.28 19.90
N ASP A 46 -2.95 1.44 20.61
CA ASP A 46 -1.96 2.50 20.38
C ASP A 46 -0.77 2.09 19.48
N HIS A 47 -0.89 0.98 18.74
CA HIS A 47 0.14 0.41 17.89
C HIS A 47 -0.28 0.35 16.41
N TRP A 48 0.68 0.57 15.50
CA TRP A 48 0.48 0.46 14.05
C TRP A 48 1.35 -0.64 13.43
N ASP A 49 0.73 -1.54 12.69
CA ASP A 49 1.45 -2.44 11.79
C ASP A 49 1.55 -1.83 10.38
N LEU A 50 2.76 -1.48 9.96
CA LEU A 50 3.04 -1.06 8.59
C LEU A 50 3.37 -2.27 7.74
N ILE A 51 2.38 -2.78 7.02
CA ILE A 51 2.51 -3.98 6.18
C ILE A 51 3.04 -3.60 4.80
N GLU A 52 4.14 -4.25 4.40
CA GLU A 52 4.74 -4.07 3.08
C GLU A 52 3.78 -4.59 1.98
N GLY A 53 3.44 -3.75 1.00
CA GLY A 53 2.60 -4.16 -0.13
C GLY A 53 3.33 -5.05 -1.13
N GLN A 54 2.62 -5.99 -1.76
CA GLN A 54 3.17 -6.86 -2.82
C GLN A 54 2.26 -6.88 -4.05
N GLY A 55 2.88 -6.79 -5.23
CA GLY A 55 2.19 -6.93 -6.50
C GLY A 55 1.21 -5.78 -6.81
N SER A 56 0.18 -6.11 -7.60
CA SER A 56 -0.98 -5.25 -7.88
C SER A 56 -2.17 -6.10 -8.30
N LEU A 57 -3.39 -5.73 -7.87
CA LEU A 57 -4.63 -6.37 -8.31
C LEU A 57 -4.85 -6.29 -9.83
N PHE A 58 -4.19 -5.36 -10.52
CA PHE A 58 -4.27 -5.21 -11.98
C PHE A 58 -3.20 -5.99 -12.73
N HIS A 59 -2.20 -6.53 -12.02
CA HIS A 59 -1.14 -7.32 -12.64
C HIS A 59 -1.48 -8.80 -12.60
N ALA A 60 -1.84 -9.39 -13.75
CA ALA A 60 -2.35 -10.77 -13.85
C ALA A 60 -1.48 -11.83 -13.14
N SER A 61 -0.15 -11.69 -13.19
CA SER A 61 0.77 -12.63 -12.51
C SER A 61 0.86 -12.47 -10.99
N TYR A 62 0.44 -11.34 -10.42
CA TYR A 62 0.66 -10.98 -9.02
C TYR A 62 -0.62 -10.65 -8.25
N ALA A 63 -1.77 -10.53 -8.94
CA ALA A 63 -3.04 -10.14 -8.34
C ALA A 63 -3.46 -11.07 -7.20
N GLY A 64 -3.19 -12.38 -7.31
CA GLY A 64 -3.49 -13.35 -6.25
C GLY A 64 -2.75 -13.05 -4.94
N VAL A 65 -1.48 -12.61 -5.03
CA VAL A 65 -0.68 -12.23 -3.86
C VAL A 65 -1.25 -10.97 -3.22
N SER A 66 -1.53 -9.93 -4.02
CA SER A 66 -2.11 -8.68 -3.51
C SER A 66 -3.46 -8.90 -2.84
N LEU A 67 -4.32 -9.75 -3.42
CA LEU A 67 -5.63 -10.04 -2.85
C LEU A 67 -5.53 -10.82 -1.54
N GLY A 68 -4.66 -11.85 -1.49
CA GLY A 68 -4.40 -12.60 -0.27
C GLY A 68 -3.85 -11.71 0.85
N LEU A 69 -2.93 -10.80 0.51
CA LEU A 69 -2.37 -9.82 1.45
C LEU A 69 -3.46 -8.89 2.00
N LEU A 70 -4.30 -8.31 1.13
CA LEU A 70 -5.39 -7.41 1.56
C LEU A 70 -6.35 -8.10 2.55
N HIS A 71 -6.76 -9.34 2.26
CA HIS A 71 -7.69 -10.07 3.11
C HIS A 71 -7.06 -10.51 4.44
N GLY A 72 -5.79 -10.92 4.44
CA GLY A 72 -5.13 -11.33 5.69
C GLY A 72 -4.73 -10.14 6.57
N ALA A 73 -4.38 -9.01 5.95
CA ALA A 73 -3.97 -7.80 6.67
C ALA A 73 -5.14 -7.07 7.33
N GLN A 74 -6.34 -7.14 6.75
CA GLN A 74 -7.56 -6.50 7.26
C GLN A 74 -7.39 -5.01 7.59
N ALA A 75 -6.50 -4.31 6.86
CA ALA A 75 -6.01 -3.00 7.24
C ALA A 75 -7.10 -1.91 7.33
N GLU A 76 -7.05 -1.07 8.37
CA GLU A 76 -7.91 0.13 8.46
C GLU A 76 -7.58 1.19 7.41
N ALA A 77 -6.30 1.28 7.01
CA ALA A 77 -5.78 2.34 6.16
C ALA A 77 -4.90 1.77 5.04
N LEU A 78 -5.20 2.15 3.81
CA LEU A 78 -4.42 1.80 2.62
C LEU A 78 -3.65 3.02 2.11
N VAL A 79 -2.43 2.80 1.60
CA VAL A 79 -1.65 3.81 0.88
C VAL A 79 -1.48 3.34 -0.57
N MET A 80 -1.97 4.14 -1.52
CA MET A 80 -1.87 3.79 -2.93
C MET A 80 -0.54 4.26 -3.51
N CYS A 81 0.30 3.31 -3.92
CA CYS A 81 1.60 3.61 -4.53
C CYS A 81 1.47 3.76 -6.06
N HIS A 82 2.13 4.76 -6.64
CA HIS A 82 2.11 4.98 -8.08
C HIS A 82 3.44 5.54 -8.60
N GLU A 83 3.74 5.32 -9.88
CA GLU A 83 4.90 5.90 -10.57
C GLU A 83 4.39 6.69 -11.78
N PRO A 84 4.29 8.04 -11.67
CA PRO A 84 3.76 8.85 -12.75
C PRO A 84 4.58 8.73 -14.04
N GLY A 85 3.89 8.67 -15.17
CA GLY A 85 4.51 8.61 -16.50
C GLY A 85 4.97 7.21 -16.92
N ARG A 86 4.81 6.19 -16.08
CA ARG A 86 5.06 4.79 -16.48
C ARG A 86 4.04 4.36 -17.56
N PRO A 87 4.50 3.87 -18.73
CA PRO A 87 3.60 3.63 -19.87
C PRO A 87 2.80 2.33 -19.75
N HIS A 88 3.34 1.33 -19.07
CA HIS A 88 2.77 -0.02 -19.02
C HIS A 88 3.16 -0.74 -17.72
N MET A 89 2.46 -1.84 -17.44
CA MET A 89 2.78 -2.71 -16.31
C MET A 89 4.18 -3.32 -16.46
N ARG A 90 4.84 -3.58 -15.32
CA ARG A 90 6.19 -4.15 -15.30
C ARG A 90 6.21 -5.51 -16.00
N GLY A 91 7.10 -5.68 -16.97
CA GLY A 91 7.22 -6.96 -17.71
C GLY A 91 6.10 -7.23 -18.72
N LEU A 92 5.13 -6.31 -18.88
CA LEU A 92 3.98 -6.46 -19.77
C LEU A 92 3.85 -5.23 -20.69
N PRO A 93 4.67 -5.11 -21.75
CA PRO A 93 4.77 -3.88 -22.55
C PRO A 93 3.47 -3.49 -23.28
N ASN A 94 2.59 -4.45 -23.54
CA ASN A 94 1.32 -4.25 -24.22
C ASN A 94 0.14 -3.99 -23.27
N PHE A 95 0.39 -3.92 -21.96
CA PHE A 95 -0.65 -3.71 -20.97
C PHE A 95 -0.47 -2.34 -20.30
N PRO A 96 -1.31 -1.35 -20.65
CA PRO A 96 -1.21 -0.01 -20.08
C PRO A 96 -1.47 -0.05 -18.56
N LEU A 97 -1.07 1.02 -17.87
CA LEU A 97 -1.46 1.19 -16.48
C LEU A 97 -2.96 1.46 -16.36
N PRO A 98 -3.64 0.88 -15.35
CA PRO A 98 -4.99 1.27 -15.00
C PRO A 98 -5.05 2.73 -14.53
N ASP A 99 -6.24 3.34 -14.62
CA ASP A 99 -6.46 4.65 -14.00
C ASP A 99 -6.36 4.54 -12.47
N LEU A 100 -5.84 5.58 -11.84
CA LEU A 100 -5.60 5.59 -10.40
C LEU A 100 -6.92 5.55 -9.59
N ALA A 101 -8.02 6.11 -10.12
CA ALA A 101 -9.33 6.02 -9.49
C ALA A 101 -9.84 4.57 -9.46
N ASP A 102 -9.65 3.83 -10.56
CA ASP A 102 -10.01 2.41 -10.63
C ASP A 102 -9.14 1.58 -9.67
N CYS A 103 -7.86 1.93 -9.54
CA CYS A 103 -6.96 1.31 -8.57
C CYS A 103 -7.47 1.48 -7.13
N ILE A 104 -7.80 2.71 -6.75
CA ILE A 104 -8.32 3.03 -5.42
C ILE A 104 -9.63 2.26 -5.19
N ALA A 105 -10.59 2.39 -6.11
CA ALA A 105 -11.91 1.78 -5.97
C ALA A 105 -11.85 0.25 -5.84
N LEU A 106 -10.99 -0.42 -6.62
CA LEU A 106 -10.86 -1.87 -6.55
C LEU A 106 -10.18 -2.34 -5.27
N ASN A 107 -9.10 -1.67 -4.85
CA ASN A 107 -8.39 -2.05 -3.62
C ASN A 107 -9.28 -1.89 -2.39
N GLU A 108 -10.01 -0.76 -2.28
CA GLU A 108 -10.98 -0.58 -1.21
C GLU A 108 -12.09 -1.63 -1.25
N ARG A 109 -12.65 -1.91 -2.44
CA ARG A 109 -13.71 -2.92 -2.58
C ARG A 109 -13.25 -4.30 -2.11
N CYS A 110 -12.04 -4.72 -2.49
CA CYS A 110 -11.50 -6.01 -2.07
C CYS A 110 -11.18 -6.03 -0.58
N ALA A 111 -10.55 -5.00 -0.04
CA ALA A 111 -10.24 -4.90 1.39
C ALA A 111 -11.50 -4.93 2.27
N ARG A 112 -12.60 -4.33 1.79
CA ARG A 112 -13.90 -4.32 2.48
C ARG A 112 -14.57 -5.67 2.66
N LEU A 113 -14.07 -6.73 2.03
CA LEU A 113 -14.50 -8.08 2.33
C LEU A 113 -14.21 -8.46 3.80
N THR A 114 -13.07 -8.00 4.32
CA THR A 114 -12.57 -8.36 5.65
C THR A 114 -12.58 -7.19 6.63
N ASN A 115 -12.50 -5.95 6.14
CA ASN A 115 -12.64 -4.76 6.98
C ASN A 115 -13.54 -3.71 6.29
N PRO A 116 -14.81 -3.54 6.71
CA PRO A 116 -15.76 -2.64 6.04
C PRO A 116 -15.35 -1.17 6.04
N ASP A 117 -14.48 -0.76 6.97
CA ASP A 117 -13.99 0.61 7.11
C ASP A 117 -12.70 0.88 6.31
N ALA A 118 -12.14 -0.14 5.66
CA ALA A 118 -10.93 -0.02 4.85
C ALA A 118 -11.08 1.06 3.77
N LYS A 119 -10.10 1.97 3.72
CA LYS A 119 -10.06 3.10 2.80
C LYS A 119 -8.64 3.53 2.46
N VAL A 120 -8.46 4.13 1.30
CA VAL A 120 -7.19 4.78 0.95
C VAL A 120 -7.09 6.11 1.69
N VAL A 121 -6.01 6.30 2.45
CA VAL A 121 -5.78 7.51 3.27
C VAL A 121 -4.74 8.46 2.66
N GLY A 122 -4.03 8.02 1.62
CA GLY A 122 -3.01 8.81 0.95
C GLY A 122 -2.40 8.12 -0.26
N LEU A 123 -1.67 8.90 -1.05
CA LEU A 123 -1.01 8.50 -2.28
C LEU A 123 0.51 8.65 -2.13
N ALA A 124 1.26 7.60 -2.43
CA ALA A 124 2.71 7.60 -2.38
C ALA A 124 3.28 7.48 -3.80
N PHE A 125 3.80 8.58 -4.34
CA PHE A 125 4.30 8.63 -5.71
C PHE A 125 5.81 8.47 -5.74
N ASN A 126 6.29 7.54 -6.56
CA ASN A 126 7.68 7.48 -6.96
C ASN A 126 7.91 8.50 -8.08
N THR A 127 8.46 9.68 -7.76
CA THR A 127 8.74 10.73 -8.75
C THR A 127 10.21 10.75 -9.17
N SER A 128 10.98 9.68 -8.92
CA SER A 128 12.43 9.64 -9.22
C SER A 128 12.77 9.92 -10.69
N ALA A 129 11.88 9.58 -11.63
CA ALA A 129 12.04 9.83 -13.06
C ALA A 129 11.65 11.26 -13.50
N LEU A 130 11.07 12.06 -12.61
CA LEU A 130 10.60 13.41 -12.91
C LEU A 130 11.60 14.47 -12.41
N ASP A 131 11.65 15.60 -13.13
CA ASP A 131 12.26 16.82 -12.61
C ASP A 131 11.46 17.35 -11.41
N PRO A 132 12.05 18.22 -10.56
CA PRO A 132 11.38 18.72 -9.36
C PRO A 132 10.03 19.41 -9.62
N GLN A 133 9.90 20.19 -10.69
CA GLN A 133 8.64 20.89 -10.98
C GLN A 133 7.56 19.94 -11.49
N ALA A 134 7.94 18.97 -12.32
CA ALA A 134 7.04 17.92 -12.78
C ALA A 134 6.57 17.04 -11.62
N ALA A 135 7.46 16.71 -10.68
CA ALA A 135 7.11 15.98 -9.46
C ALA A 135 6.08 16.75 -8.61
N GLU A 136 6.33 18.04 -8.34
CA GLU A 136 5.41 18.89 -7.59
C GLU A 136 4.02 18.99 -8.25
N ARG A 137 3.99 19.20 -9.58
CA ARG A 137 2.73 19.21 -10.34
C ARG A 137 1.98 17.87 -10.23
N ALA A 138 2.67 16.75 -10.42
CA ALA A 138 2.04 15.43 -10.37
C ALA A 138 1.43 15.13 -8.99
N LEU A 139 2.11 15.52 -7.91
CA LEU A 139 1.58 15.41 -6.56
C LEU A 139 0.34 16.30 -6.38
N LYS A 140 0.44 17.58 -6.74
CA LYS A 140 -0.67 18.54 -6.61
C LYS A 140 -1.91 18.14 -7.41
N GLU A 141 -1.72 17.67 -8.64
CA GLU A 141 -2.81 17.16 -9.49
C GLU A 141 -3.51 15.95 -8.85
N ALA A 142 -2.75 15.05 -8.23
CA ALA A 142 -3.31 13.92 -7.51
C ALA A 142 -4.07 14.35 -6.25
N GLU A 143 -3.53 15.29 -5.48
CA GLU A 143 -4.23 15.86 -4.32
C GLU A 143 -5.55 16.53 -4.71
N ASP A 144 -5.53 17.35 -5.76
CA ASP A 144 -6.71 18.04 -6.27
C ASP A 144 -7.76 17.06 -6.81
N ARG A 145 -7.30 16.00 -7.50
CA ARG A 145 -8.20 15.01 -8.10
C ARG A 145 -8.87 14.11 -7.06
N PHE A 146 -8.15 13.71 -6.01
CA PHE A 146 -8.62 12.69 -5.07
C PHE A 146 -8.99 13.23 -3.69
N GLY A 147 -8.63 14.47 -3.36
CA GLY A 147 -8.86 15.04 -2.03
C GLY A 147 -8.06 14.33 -0.92
N LEU A 148 -7.02 13.60 -1.29
CA LEU A 148 -6.14 12.82 -0.43
C LEU A 148 -4.73 13.41 -0.49
N PRO A 149 -3.93 13.35 0.60
CA PRO A 149 -2.54 13.77 0.54
C PRO A 149 -1.76 12.92 -0.46
N ALA A 150 -0.98 13.56 -1.31
CA ALA A 150 -0.07 12.89 -2.24
C ALA A 150 1.36 13.35 -1.94
N VAL A 151 2.23 12.39 -1.66
CA VAL A 151 3.62 12.65 -1.30
C VAL A 151 4.56 11.82 -2.16
N ASP A 152 5.79 12.30 -2.33
CA ASP A 152 6.91 11.43 -2.64
C ASP A 152 7.60 11.08 -1.31
N PRO A 153 7.54 9.83 -0.83
CA PRO A 153 8.09 9.44 0.46
C PRO A 153 9.59 9.71 0.59
N VAL A 154 10.34 9.70 -0.52
CA VAL A 154 11.79 9.88 -0.53
C VAL A 154 12.14 11.37 -0.61
N ARG A 155 11.41 12.17 -1.41
CA ARG A 155 11.70 13.59 -1.59
C ARG A 155 11.06 14.49 -0.53
N THR A 156 9.82 14.20 -0.18
CA THR A 156 8.97 15.07 0.66
C THR A 156 8.63 14.46 2.02
N GLY A 157 8.99 13.18 2.22
CA GLY A 157 8.61 12.43 3.41
C GLY A 157 7.15 11.99 3.40
N VAL A 158 6.70 11.43 4.51
CA VAL A 158 5.36 10.78 4.62
C VAL A 158 4.41 11.48 5.57
N ALA A 159 4.82 12.63 6.14
CA ALA A 159 4.12 13.25 7.27
C ALA A 159 2.62 13.49 6.99
N ALA A 160 2.27 13.99 5.81
CA ALA A 160 0.89 14.30 5.43
C ALA A 160 -0.02 13.06 5.36
N ILE A 161 0.51 11.89 4.99
CA ILE A 161 -0.24 10.63 5.03
C ILE A 161 -0.43 10.20 6.48
N VAL A 162 0.63 10.29 7.31
CA VAL A 162 0.56 9.87 8.71
C VAL A 162 -0.41 10.76 9.52
N ASP A 163 -0.61 12.02 9.15
CA ASP A 163 -1.64 12.91 9.73
C ASP A 163 -3.08 12.43 9.45
N ARG A 164 -3.29 11.57 8.44
CA ARG A 164 -4.60 11.06 8.04
C ARG A 164 -4.92 9.67 8.59
N LEU A 165 -3.98 9.04 9.29
CA LEU A 165 -4.26 7.77 9.95
C LEU A 165 -5.41 7.97 10.94
N PRO A 166 -6.38 7.03 10.98
CA PRO A 166 -7.45 7.11 11.97
C PRO A 166 -6.85 7.15 13.37
N ALA A 167 -7.52 7.87 14.28
CA ALA A 167 -7.10 7.83 15.67
C ALA A 167 -7.20 6.38 16.17
N PRO A 168 -6.24 5.93 17.00
CA PRO A 168 -6.37 4.65 17.68
C PRO A 168 -7.72 4.60 18.40
N VAL A 169 -8.52 3.56 18.13
CA VAL A 169 -9.82 3.39 18.79
C VAL A 169 -9.52 3.01 20.24
N HIS A 170 -9.52 4.00 21.13
CA HIS A 170 -9.47 3.73 22.56
C HIS A 170 -10.78 3.02 22.95
N ALA A 171 -10.69 1.73 23.24
CA ALA A 171 -11.73 0.98 23.94
C ALA A 171 -11.78 1.36 25.42
#